data_AF-N9WGF8-F1
#
_entry.id   AF-N9WGF8-F1
#
_cell.length_a   1.000
_cell.length_b   1.000
_cell.length_c   1.000
_cell.angle_alpha   90.00
_cell.angle_beta   90.00
_cell.angle_gamma   90.00
#
_symmetry.space_group_name_H-M   'P 1'
#
loop_
_entity.id
_entity.type
_entity.pdbx_description
1 polymer ?
#
loop_
_entity_poly.entity_id
_entity_poly.type
_entity_poly.pdbx_seq_one_letter_code
_entity_poly.pdbx_strand_id
1 'polypeptide(L)'
;MKIMVLFLAILLNLFIPIVMILVLLRKQQLRKKFIFFGFLQYGIGKVLLTLLNLFCRNVNMPNLLADTGVQVLLLAILAVGTKYILYSRCYHITSETDALSAGFGEATMEIFLHILPIAFNNLMYQALIANGSIYQSVGAALSEAQVLAFIKQFTNYDLSYFLYTGLVCIILMMIHMLSAVMIFHKIALIVPFLTTFALFSVYYVIPLFSYTVCNAVIFMLVCVYLVFMYQRKKIAIKKNAYL
;
A
#
# COMPACT_ATOMS: atom_id res chain seq x y z
N MET A 1 11.74 16.99 -20.33
CA MET A 1 10.42 16.85 -19.67
C MET A 1 10.20 15.48 -19.02
N LYS A 2 10.48 14.34 -19.70
CA LYS A 2 10.27 12.98 -19.15
C LYS A 2 11.08 12.66 -17.88
N ILE A 3 12.37 13.04 -17.80
CA ILE A 3 13.22 12.83 -16.60
C ILE A 3 12.72 13.62 -15.36
N MET A 4 12.14 14.80 -15.57
CA MET A 4 11.64 15.63 -14.45
C MET A 4 10.34 15.03 -13.86
N VAL A 5 9.46 14.51 -14.72
CA VAL A 5 8.28 13.72 -14.31
C VAL A 5 8.70 12.44 -13.58
N LEU A 6 9.76 11.80 -14.07
CA LEU A 6 10.37 10.61 -13.48
C LEU A 6 10.89 10.88 -12.05
N PHE A 7 11.63 11.96 -11.87
CA PHE A 7 12.16 12.36 -10.56
C PHE A 7 11.05 12.76 -9.59
N LEU A 8 10.01 13.44 -10.09
CA LEU A 8 8.83 13.81 -9.30
C LEU A 8 8.05 12.57 -8.85
N ALA A 9 7.95 11.54 -9.68
CA ALA A 9 7.33 10.26 -9.32
C ALA A 9 8.08 9.54 -8.18
N ILE A 10 9.42 9.52 -8.23
CA ILE A 10 10.26 8.95 -7.18
C ILE A 10 10.08 9.72 -5.87
N LEU A 11 10.13 11.06 -5.96
CA LEU A 11 9.86 11.93 -4.83
C LEU A 11 8.47 11.65 -4.25
N LEU A 12 7.42 11.58 -5.04
CA LEU A 12 6.08 11.33 -4.49
C LEU A 12 5.93 9.91 -3.90
N ASN A 13 6.50 8.88 -4.54
CA ASN A 13 6.40 7.49 -4.08
C ASN A 13 7.26 7.17 -2.85
N LEU A 14 8.44 7.79 -2.72
CA LEU A 14 9.39 7.52 -1.63
C LEU A 14 9.40 8.63 -0.58
N PHE A 15 9.42 9.89 -1.01
CA PHE A 15 9.57 11.03 -0.14
C PHE A 15 8.32 11.27 0.70
N ILE A 16 7.10 11.02 0.19
CA ILE A 16 5.89 11.18 1.01
C ILE A 16 5.89 10.19 2.19
N PRO A 17 6.05 8.86 1.98
CA PRO A 17 6.16 7.93 3.10
C PRO A 17 7.33 8.27 4.03
N ILE A 18 8.52 8.57 3.50
CA ILE A 18 9.70 8.90 4.30
C ILE A 18 9.51 10.19 5.12
N VAL A 19 8.97 11.25 4.53
CA VAL A 19 8.67 12.51 5.24
C VAL A 19 7.58 12.29 6.26
N MET A 20 6.53 11.53 5.96
CA MET A 20 5.52 11.16 6.94
C MET A 20 6.13 10.37 8.11
N ILE A 21 7.00 9.38 7.84
CA ILE A 21 7.78 8.65 8.85
C ILE A 21 8.56 9.63 9.72
N LEU A 22 9.35 10.52 9.11
CA LEU A 22 10.21 11.46 9.83
C LEU A 22 9.41 12.47 10.65
N VAL A 23 8.30 13.00 10.13
CA VAL A 23 7.45 13.95 10.83
C VAL A 23 6.73 13.29 12.02
N LEU A 24 6.17 12.10 11.81
CA LEU A 24 5.44 11.38 12.86
C LEU A 24 6.38 10.90 13.97
N LEU A 25 7.60 10.45 13.62
CA LEU A 25 8.64 10.11 14.59
C LEU A 25 9.15 11.33 15.35
N ARG A 26 9.41 12.46 14.67
CA ARG A 26 9.90 13.69 15.29
C ARG A 26 8.91 14.29 16.28
N LYS A 27 7.60 14.15 16.01
CA LYS A 27 6.53 14.59 16.92
C LYS A 27 6.21 13.60 18.03
N GLN A 28 6.96 12.49 18.14
CA GLN A 28 6.69 11.37 19.07
C GLN A 28 5.26 10.80 18.95
N GLN A 29 4.63 10.96 17.79
CA GLN A 29 3.28 10.47 17.52
C GLN A 29 3.25 8.97 17.19
N LEU A 30 4.42 8.37 16.97
CA LEU A 30 4.60 6.94 16.79
C LEU A 30 5.79 6.43 17.59
N ARG A 31 5.74 5.14 17.96
CA ARG A 31 6.74 4.43 18.76
C ARG A 31 7.56 3.50 17.87
N LYS A 32 8.87 3.73 17.81
CA LYS A 32 9.82 2.97 16.98
C LYS A 32 9.72 1.45 17.17
N LYS A 33 9.60 1.00 18.42
CA LYS A 33 9.47 -0.43 18.78
C LYS A 33 8.30 -1.10 18.03
N PHE A 34 7.13 -0.48 18.05
CA PHE A 34 5.93 -1.02 17.44
C PHE A 34 5.93 -0.90 15.92
N ILE A 35 6.56 0.15 15.36
CA ILE A 35 6.83 0.24 13.92
C ILE A 35 7.66 -0.97 13.46
N PHE A 36 8.72 -1.30 14.17
CA PHE A 36 9.56 -2.46 13.83
C PHE A 36 8.79 -3.78 13.89
N PHE A 37 7.94 -3.96 14.91
CA PHE A 37 7.08 -5.14 15.03
C PHE A 37 6.08 -5.26 13.88
N GLY A 38 5.39 -4.18 13.53
CA GLY A 38 4.50 -4.17 12.36
C GLY A 38 5.24 -4.48 11.06
N PHE A 39 6.43 -3.89 10.87
CA PHE A 39 7.27 -4.15 9.70
C PHE A 39 7.60 -5.64 9.56
N LEU A 40 8.06 -6.27 10.64
CA LEU A 40 8.37 -7.71 10.67
C LEU A 40 7.12 -8.57 10.45
N GLN A 41 6.01 -8.23 11.11
CA GLN A 41 4.75 -8.96 11.00
C GLN A 41 4.29 -9.03 9.53
N TYR A 42 4.30 -7.90 8.82
CA TYR A 42 3.90 -7.87 7.42
C TYR A 42 4.89 -8.62 6.53
N GLY A 43 6.20 -8.47 6.77
CA GLY A 43 7.24 -9.17 6.02
C GLY A 43 7.09 -10.69 6.11
N ILE A 44 6.94 -11.22 7.33
CA ILE A 44 6.70 -12.65 7.57
C ILE A 44 5.38 -13.09 6.95
N GLY A 45 4.31 -12.30 7.12
CA GLY A 45 3.01 -12.57 6.52
C GLY A 45 3.06 -12.67 4.99
N LYS A 46 3.84 -11.82 4.32
CA LYS A 46 4.05 -11.88 2.87
C LYS A 46 4.82 -13.11 2.44
N VAL A 47 5.87 -13.52 3.17
CA VAL A 47 6.58 -14.77 2.88
C VAL A 47 5.63 -15.96 2.96
N LEU A 48 4.81 -16.03 4.02
CA LEU A 48 3.81 -17.09 4.19
C LEU A 48 2.78 -17.07 3.06
N LEU A 49 2.29 -15.89 2.66
CA LEU A 49 1.38 -15.77 1.52
C LEU A 49 2.01 -16.23 0.22
N THR A 50 3.26 -15.87 -0.06
CA THR A 50 3.98 -16.31 -1.25
C THR A 50 4.16 -17.82 -1.27
N LEU A 51 4.50 -18.43 -0.13
CA LEU A 51 4.59 -19.89 -0.02
C LEU A 51 3.23 -20.54 -0.26
N LEU A 52 2.17 -20.03 0.36
CA LEU A 52 0.80 -20.53 0.14
C LEU A 52 0.39 -20.42 -1.33
N ASN A 53 0.69 -19.30 -1.98
CA ASN A 53 0.42 -19.11 -3.40
C ASN A 53 1.21 -20.07 -4.29
N LEU A 54 2.44 -20.43 -3.93
CA LEU A 54 3.21 -21.45 -4.65
C LEU A 54 2.55 -22.84 -4.54
N PHE A 55 1.99 -23.18 -3.38
CA PHE A 55 1.20 -24.41 -3.22
C PHE A 55 -0.13 -24.35 -3.99
N CYS A 56 -0.83 -23.22 -3.93
CA CYS A 56 -2.13 -23.03 -4.58
C CYS A 56 -2.04 -22.88 -6.10
N ARG A 57 -0.92 -22.41 -6.66
CA ARG A 57 -0.71 -22.32 -8.13
C ARG A 57 -0.73 -23.67 -8.84
N ASN A 58 -0.62 -24.78 -8.12
CA ASN A 58 -0.86 -26.12 -8.66
C ASN A 58 -2.37 -26.40 -8.90
N VAL A 59 -3.25 -25.53 -8.43
CA VAL A 59 -4.69 -25.53 -8.70
C VAL A 59 -4.94 -24.49 -9.80
N ASN A 60 -4.92 -24.92 -11.06
CA ASN A 60 -5.12 -24.05 -12.23
C ASN A 60 -6.36 -23.14 -12.07
N MET A 61 -6.14 -21.85 -11.75
CA MET A 61 -7.18 -20.82 -11.85
C MET A 61 -6.93 -19.98 -13.11
N PRO A 62 -7.69 -20.19 -14.20
CA PRO A 62 -7.45 -19.52 -15.48
C PRO A 62 -7.90 -18.06 -15.52
N ASN A 63 -8.58 -17.56 -14.47
CA ASN A 63 -9.16 -16.22 -14.45
C ASN A 63 -8.38 -15.28 -13.51
N LEU A 64 -7.73 -14.27 -14.09
CA LEU A 64 -6.96 -13.23 -13.40
C LEU A 64 -7.78 -12.50 -12.32
N LEU A 65 -9.08 -12.27 -12.55
CA LEU A 65 -9.97 -11.63 -11.58
C LEU A 65 -10.22 -12.52 -10.37
N ALA A 66 -10.43 -13.82 -10.61
CA ALA A 66 -10.64 -14.79 -9.54
C ALA A 66 -9.36 -14.97 -8.71
N ASP A 67 -8.20 -15.07 -9.36
CA ASP A 67 -6.90 -15.14 -8.68
C ASP A 67 -6.63 -13.89 -7.84
N THR A 68 -6.86 -12.70 -8.40
CA THR A 68 -6.69 -11.43 -7.66
C THR A 68 -7.64 -11.34 -6.47
N GLY A 69 -8.90 -11.76 -6.64
CA GLY A 69 -9.89 -11.78 -5.55
C GLY A 69 -9.48 -12.71 -4.39
N VAL A 70 -8.98 -13.90 -4.70
CA VAL A 70 -8.45 -14.84 -3.69
C VAL A 70 -7.24 -14.25 -2.97
N GLN A 71 -6.33 -13.60 -3.71
CA GLN A 71 -5.17 -12.96 -3.08
C GLN A 71 -5.56 -11.81 -2.15
N VAL A 72 -6.53 -10.99 -2.53
CA VAL A 72 -7.07 -9.92 -1.67
C VAL A 72 -7.71 -10.48 -0.41
N LEU A 73 -8.47 -11.57 -0.53
CA LEU A 73 -9.06 -12.27 0.61
C LEU A 73 -7.98 -12.77 1.58
N LEU A 74 -6.98 -13.48 1.08
CA LEU A 74 -5.88 -14.01 1.88
C LEU A 74 -5.08 -12.88 2.55
N LEU A 75 -4.85 -11.77 1.84
CA LEU A 75 -4.21 -10.58 2.39
C LEU A 75 -5.01 -9.96 3.54
N ALA A 76 -6.33 -9.84 3.40
CA ALA A 76 -7.18 -9.32 4.46
C ALA A 76 -7.20 -10.24 5.68
N ILE A 77 -7.27 -11.57 5.48
CA ILE A 77 -7.20 -12.57 6.54
C ILE A 77 -5.87 -12.45 7.28
N LEU A 78 -4.74 -12.41 6.56
CA LEU A 78 -3.42 -12.28 7.17
C LEU A 78 -3.29 -10.95 7.90
N ALA A 79 -3.66 -9.83 7.27
CA ALA A 79 -3.52 -8.50 7.84
C ALA A 79 -4.34 -8.30 9.11
N VAL A 80 -5.54 -8.87 9.21
CA VAL A 80 -6.40 -8.73 10.41
C VAL A 80 -6.14 -9.83 11.43
N GLY A 81 -6.01 -11.08 10.98
CA GLY A 81 -5.80 -12.24 11.84
C GLY A 81 -4.46 -12.19 12.57
N THR A 82 -3.37 -11.85 11.89
CA THR A 82 -2.07 -11.73 12.54
C THR A 82 -2.03 -10.59 13.55
N LYS A 83 -2.60 -9.42 13.23
CA LYS A 83 -2.72 -8.29 14.17
C LYS A 83 -3.48 -8.70 15.42
N TYR A 84 -4.65 -9.32 15.28
CA TYR A 84 -5.47 -9.74 16.41
C TYR A 84 -4.71 -10.69 17.36
N ILE A 85 -4.02 -11.69 16.80
CA ILE A 85 -3.24 -12.65 17.59
C ILE A 85 -2.04 -11.96 18.25
N LEU A 86 -1.27 -11.19 17.50
CA LEU A 86 -0.04 -10.58 18.00
C LEU A 86 -0.30 -9.48 19.01
N TYR A 87 -1.36 -8.67 18.84
CA TYR A 87 -1.71 -7.61 19.78
C TYR A 87 -2.18 -8.19 21.11
N SER A 88 -2.93 -9.29 21.07
CA SER A 88 -3.44 -9.96 22.27
C SER A 88 -2.39 -10.81 22.99
N ARG A 89 -1.45 -11.44 22.26
CA ARG A 89 -0.54 -12.43 22.84
C ARG A 89 0.94 -12.05 22.90
N CYS A 90 1.41 -11.12 22.08
CA CYS A 90 2.86 -10.90 21.91
C CYS A 90 3.28 -9.44 22.14
N TYR A 91 2.59 -8.49 21.52
CA TYR A 91 3.03 -7.09 21.49
C TYR A 91 2.54 -6.28 22.69
N HIS A 92 1.53 -6.78 23.41
CA HIS A 92 0.96 -6.10 24.59
C HIS A 92 0.70 -4.61 24.32
N ILE A 93 -0.07 -4.33 23.27
CA ILE A 93 -0.40 -2.96 22.86
C ILE A 93 -1.31 -2.33 23.92
N THR A 94 -0.84 -1.28 24.59
CA THR A 94 -1.55 -0.62 25.69
C THR A 94 -2.15 0.74 25.31
N SER A 95 -1.72 1.33 24.19
CA SER A 95 -2.22 2.61 23.71
C SER A 95 -2.59 2.60 22.23
N GLU A 96 -3.49 3.49 21.82
CA GLU A 96 -3.84 3.69 20.42
C GLU A 96 -2.61 4.09 19.59
N THR A 97 -1.69 4.85 20.18
CA THR A 97 -0.39 5.22 19.58
C THR A 97 0.44 3.99 19.22
N ASP A 98 0.45 2.97 20.07
CA ASP A 98 1.18 1.72 19.81
C ASP A 98 0.55 0.94 18.66
N ALA A 99 -0.79 0.89 18.62
CA ALA A 99 -1.54 0.26 17.52
C ALA A 99 -1.30 0.98 16.19
N LEU A 100 -1.40 2.32 16.17
CA LEU A 100 -1.09 3.15 15.02
C LEU A 100 0.35 2.93 14.54
N SER A 101 1.30 2.80 15.47
CA SER A 101 2.70 2.54 15.18
C SER A 101 2.91 1.18 14.51
N ALA A 102 2.23 0.14 15.00
CA ALA A 102 2.29 -1.19 14.40
C ALA A 102 1.65 -1.21 13.00
N GLY A 103 0.44 -0.66 12.84
CA GLY A 103 -0.20 -0.55 11.52
C GLY A 103 0.64 0.26 10.52
N PHE A 104 1.31 1.31 10.98
CA PHE A 104 2.23 2.09 10.16
C PHE A 104 3.47 1.31 9.73
N GLY A 105 4.03 0.48 10.62
CA GLY A 105 5.13 -0.44 10.29
C GLY A 105 4.76 -1.44 9.20
N GLU A 106 3.56 -2.03 9.28
CA GLU A 106 3.06 -2.95 8.25
C GLU A 106 2.93 -2.27 6.88
N ALA A 107 2.33 -1.09 6.84
CA ALA A 107 2.19 -0.33 5.60
C ALA A 107 3.54 0.06 5.00
N THR A 108 4.50 0.42 5.86
CA THR A 108 5.86 0.73 5.41
C THR A 108 6.46 -0.49 4.69
N MET A 109 6.38 -1.68 5.28
CA MET A 109 6.89 -2.90 4.65
C MET A 109 6.16 -3.23 3.34
N GLU A 110 4.84 -3.04 3.27
CA GLU A 110 4.09 -3.21 2.02
C GLU A 110 4.58 -2.30 0.89
N ILE A 111 4.80 -1.02 1.20
CA ILE A 111 5.36 -0.05 0.23
C ILE A 111 6.74 -0.50 -0.25
N PHE A 112 7.59 -0.98 0.67
CA PHE A 112 8.93 -1.50 0.33
C PHE A 112 8.88 -2.74 -0.58
N LEU A 113 7.94 -3.65 -0.35
CA LEU A 113 7.86 -4.91 -1.09
C LEU A 113 7.09 -4.79 -2.42
N HIS A 114 6.10 -3.91 -2.51
CA HIS A 114 5.22 -3.83 -3.69
C HIS A 114 5.47 -2.60 -4.54
N ILE A 115 5.62 -1.43 -3.94
CA ILE A 115 5.63 -0.17 -4.68
C ILE A 115 7.04 0.23 -5.08
N LEU A 116 8.03 0.01 -4.19
CA LEU A 116 9.43 0.29 -4.50
C LEU A 116 9.90 -0.44 -5.77
N PRO A 117 9.71 -1.76 -5.92
CA PRO A 117 10.16 -2.47 -7.11
C PRO A 117 9.45 -2.01 -8.37
N ILE A 118 8.14 -1.73 -8.31
CA ILE A 118 7.37 -1.19 -9.44
C ILE A 118 7.94 0.17 -9.86
N ALA A 119 8.14 1.07 -8.91
CA ALA A 119 8.74 2.37 -9.16
C ALA A 119 10.13 2.19 -9.80
N PHE A 120 11.06 1.48 -9.15
CA PHE A 120 12.42 1.28 -9.67
C PHE A 120 12.47 0.60 -11.04
N ASN A 121 11.65 -0.42 -11.28
CA ASN A 121 11.57 -1.09 -12.57
C ASN A 121 11.06 -0.13 -13.65
N ASN A 122 9.99 0.62 -13.38
CA ASN A 122 9.47 1.62 -14.31
C ASN A 122 10.53 2.68 -14.66
N LEU A 123 11.32 3.12 -13.68
CA LEU A 123 12.42 4.06 -13.88
C LEU A 123 13.51 3.49 -14.79
N MET A 124 13.99 2.30 -14.44
CA MET A 124 15.06 1.63 -15.15
C MET A 124 14.64 1.40 -16.61
N TYR A 125 13.46 0.84 -16.84
CA TYR A 125 13.00 0.57 -18.20
C TYR A 125 12.77 1.84 -19.01
N GLN A 126 12.26 2.93 -18.41
CA GLN A 126 12.15 4.20 -19.13
C GLN A 126 13.52 4.78 -19.50
N ALA A 127 14.53 4.65 -18.64
CA ALA A 127 15.90 5.08 -18.95
C ALA A 127 16.52 4.26 -20.09
N LEU A 128 16.34 2.92 -20.05
CA LEU A 128 16.81 1.99 -21.09
C LEU A 128 16.11 2.19 -22.44
N ILE A 129 14.85 2.63 -22.43
CA ILE A 129 14.14 3.00 -23.65
C ILE A 129 14.67 4.33 -24.19
N ALA A 130 14.85 5.32 -23.32
CA ALA A 130 15.28 6.67 -23.71
C ALA A 130 16.71 6.70 -24.29
N ASN A 131 17.61 5.83 -23.82
CA ASN A 131 18.98 5.72 -24.32
C ASN A 131 19.14 4.67 -25.44
N GLY A 132 18.06 3.99 -25.85
CA GLY A 132 18.07 2.96 -26.89
C GLY A 132 18.67 1.61 -26.48
N SER A 133 19.07 1.41 -25.22
CA SER A 133 19.73 0.19 -24.77
C SER A 133 18.77 -0.95 -24.38
N ILE A 134 17.45 -0.73 -24.42
CA ILE A 134 16.45 -1.73 -24.04
C ILE A 134 16.62 -3.05 -24.81
N TYR A 135 16.91 -3.02 -26.11
CA TYR A 135 17.13 -4.22 -26.92
C TYR A 135 18.36 -5.03 -26.45
N GLN A 136 19.40 -4.36 -25.96
CA GLN A 136 20.59 -5.02 -25.41
C GLN A 136 20.31 -5.57 -24.00
N SER A 137 19.47 -4.89 -23.21
CA SER A 137 19.18 -5.27 -21.83
C SER A 137 18.15 -6.39 -21.67
N VAL A 138 17.19 -6.52 -22.59
CA VAL A 138 16.15 -7.57 -22.53
C VAL A 138 16.08 -8.48 -23.76
N GLY A 139 16.78 -8.17 -24.86
CA GLY A 139 16.66 -8.90 -26.13
C GLY A 139 17.19 -10.33 -26.13
N ALA A 140 17.97 -10.74 -25.12
CA ALA A 140 18.38 -12.13 -24.96
C ALA A 140 17.28 -13.00 -24.29
N ALA A 141 16.36 -12.39 -23.55
CA ALA A 141 15.32 -13.07 -22.78
C ALA A 141 13.93 -12.97 -23.41
N LEU A 142 13.71 -12.00 -24.31
CA LEU A 142 12.43 -11.68 -24.93
C LEU A 142 12.55 -11.62 -26.46
N SER A 143 11.51 -12.03 -27.16
CA SER A 143 11.42 -11.85 -28.62
C SER A 143 11.28 -10.38 -28.99
N GLU A 144 11.63 -10.01 -30.22
CA GLU A 144 11.52 -8.62 -30.69
C GLU A 144 10.10 -8.04 -30.54
N ALA A 145 9.08 -8.85 -30.80
CA ALA A 145 7.68 -8.47 -30.59
C ALA A 145 7.35 -8.21 -29.11
N GLN A 146 7.92 -9.00 -28.19
CA GLN A 146 7.77 -8.79 -26.75
C GLN A 146 8.50 -7.52 -26.30
N VAL A 147 9.70 -7.25 -26.81
CA VAL A 147 10.45 -6.01 -26.53
C VAL A 147 9.68 -4.79 -27.03
N LEU A 148 9.10 -4.83 -28.24
CA LEU A 148 8.27 -3.76 -28.78
C LEU A 148 6.99 -3.52 -27.95
N ALA A 149 6.32 -4.60 -27.52
CA ALA A 149 5.17 -4.49 -26.61
C ALA A 149 5.58 -3.86 -25.27
N PHE A 150 6.76 -4.23 -24.75
CA PHE A 150 7.34 -3.64 -23.56
C PHE A 150 7.60 -2.14 -23.75
N ILE A 151 8.26 -1.74 -24.83
CA ILE A 151 8.50 -0.33 -25.16
C ILE A 151 7.16 0.44 -25.18
N LYS A 152 6.15 -0.10 -25.87
CA LYS A 152 4.82 0.52 -25.99
C LYS A 152 4.12 0.68 -24.64
N GLN A 153 4.21 -0.33 -23.77
CA GLN A 153 3.64 -0.26 -22.41
C GLN A 153 4.31 0.84 -21.58
N PHE A 154 5.65 0.88 -21.56
CA PHE A 154 6.40 1.80 -20.68
C PHE A 154 6.52 3.23 -21.23
N THR A 155 6.31 3.43 -22.53
CA THR A 155 6.22 4.77 -23.14
C THR A 155 4.86 5.42 -22.98
N ASN A 156 3.80 4.64 -22.76
CA ASN A 156 2.44 5.14 -22.54
C ASN A 156 2.13 5.50 -21.08
N TYR A 157 3.04 5.25 -20.14
CA TYR A 157 2.87 5.74 -18.77
C TYR A 157 3.03 7.26 -18.72
N ASP A 158 1.98 7.93 -18.29
CA ASP A 158 1.94 9.38 -18.13
C ASP A 158 2.13 9.80 -16.67
N LEU A 159 2.16 11.12 -16.42
CA LEU A 159 2.28 11.68 -15.07
C LEU A 159 1.15 11.18 -14.15
N SER A 160 -0.05 10.93 -14.69
CA SER A 160 -1.22 10.52 -13.91
C SER A 160 -1.04 9.13 -13.29
N TYR A 161 -0.37 8.21 -14.01
CA TYR A 161 -0.02 6.89 -13.50
C TYR A 161 0.97 6.96 -12.32
N PHE A 162 1.95 7.85 -12.39
CA PHE A 162 2.91 8.03 -11.29
C PHE A 162 2.32 8.76 -10.07
N LEU A 163 1.39 9.69 -10.30
CA LEU A 163 0.62 10.30 -9.22
C LEU A 163 -0.28 9.26 -8.51
N TYR A 164 -0.88 8.35 -9.29
CA TYR A 164 -1.65 7.22 -8.77
C TYR A 164 -0.81 6.36 -7.82
N THR A 165 0.41 5.96 -8.21
CA THR A 165 1.25 5.12 -7.34
C THR A 165 1.62 5.82 -6.02
N GLY A 166 1.76 7.14 -6.02
CA GLY A 166 2.07 7.91 -4.80
C GLY A 166 0.87 8.02 -3.86
N LEU A 167 -0.32 8.25 -4.40
CA LEU A 167 -1.58 8.25 -3.63
C LEU A 167 -1.87 6.88 -3.02
N VAL A 168 -1.55 5.83 -3.76
CA VAL A 168 -1.65 4.44 -3.31
C VAL A 168 -0.87 4.20 -2.02
N CYS A 169 0.36 4.71 -1.90
CA CYS A 169 1.16 4.58 -0.67
C CYS A 169 0.40 5.12 0.56
N ILE A 170 -0.19 6.30 0.42
CA ILE A 170 -0.93 6.97 1.52
C ILE A 170 -2.13 6.12 1.94
N ILE A 171 -2.84 5.56 0.98
CA ILE A 171 -4.04 4.76 1.27
C ILE A 171 -3.69 3.46 1.96
N LEU A 172 -2.66 2.75 1.50
CA LEU A 172 -2.21 1.53 2.17
C LEU A 172 -1.81 1.82 3.61
N MET A 173 -1.14 2.95 3.87
CA MET A 173 -0.87 3.42 5.22
C MET A 173 -2.14 3.63 6.03
N MET A 174 -3.14 4.31 5.47
CA MET A 174 -4.42 4.53 6.14
C MET A 174 -5.18 3.23 6.42
N ILE A 175 -5.20 2.27 5.49
CA ILE A 175 -5.90 0.98 5.65
C ILE A 175 -5.29 0.20 6.81
N HIS A 176 -3.96 0.06 6.85
CA HIS A 176 -3.30 -0.69 7.92
C HIS A 176 -3.44 -0.01 9.28
N MET A 177 -3.30 1.31 9.34
CA MET A 177 -3.49 2.07 10.57
C MET A 177 -4.94 1.98 11.06
N LEU A 178 -5.92 2.08 10.17
CA LEU A 178 -7.35 1.94 10.52
C LEU A 178 -7.65 0.54 11.06
N SER A 179 -7.18 -0.51 10.38
CA SER A 179 -7.36 -1.90 10.84
C SER A 179 -6.72 -2.13 12.22
N ALA A 180 -5.52 -1.59 12.46
CA ALA A 180 -4.84 -1.68 13.74
C ALA A 180 -5.63 -1.00 14.87
N VAL A 181 -6.17 0.19 14.61
CA VAL A 181 -6.98 0.95 15.58
C VAL A 181 -8.30 0.23 15.88
N MET A 182 -8.97 -0.33 14.88
CA MET A 182 -10.22 -1.07 15.08
C MET A 182 -10.00 -2.33 15.95
N ILE A 183 -8.90 -3.05 15.72
CA ILE A 183 -8.52 -4.23 16.52
C ILE A 183 -8.17 -3.83 17.95
N PHE A 184 -7.41 -2.75 18.14
CA PHE A 184 -7.07 -2.22 19.47
C PHE A 184 -8.32 -1.85 20.28
N HIS A 185 -9.30 -1.19 19.65
CA HIS A 185 -10.58 -0.84 20.28
C HIS A 185 -11.53 -2.04 20.46
N LYS A 186 -11.06 -3.27 20.17
CA LYS A 186 -11.83 -4.52 20.32
C LYS A 186 -13.16 -4.51 19.57
N ILE A 187 -13.22 -3.82 18.43
CA ILE A 187 -14.36 -3.92 17.52
C ILE A 187 -14.45 -5.38 17.05
N ALA A 188 -15.67 -5.92 16.96
CA ALA A 188 -15.91 -7.29 16.51
C ALA A 188 -15.14 -7.61 15.23
N LEU A 189 -14.32 -8.67 15.24
CA LEU A 189 -13.28 -8.96 14.24
C LEU A 189 -13.79 -9.01 12.78
N ILE A 190 -15.07 -9.30 12.58
CA ILE A 190 -15.71 -9.25 11.26
C ILE A 190 -15.69 -7.85 10.63
N VAL A 191 -15.78 -6.79 11.43
CA VAL A 191 -15.77 -5.40 10.96
C VAL A 191 -14.40 -4.97 10.42
N PRO A 192 -13.27 -5.11 11.15
CA PRO A 192 -11.97 -4.80 10.59
C PRO A 192 -11.63 -5.71 9.42
N PHE A 193 -12.08 -6.97 9.41
CA PHE A 193 -11.95 -7.86 8.26
C PHE A 193 -12.65 -7.32 7.02
N LEU A 194 -13.98 -7.08 7.09
CA LEU A 194 -14.75 -6.60 5.94
C LEU A 194 -14.27 -5.22 5.46
N THR A 195 -13.88 -4.34 6.37
CA THR A 195 -13.33 -3.02 6.03
C THR A 195 -12.01 -3.13 5.29
N THR A 196 -11.08 -3.95 5.80
CA THR A 196 -9.77 -4.18 5.17
C THR A 196 -9.93 -4.86 3.81
N PHE A 197 -10.80 -5.87 3.72
CA PHE A 197 -11.11 -6.57 2.47
C PHE A 197 -11.69 -5.64 1.42
N ALA A 198 -12.68 -4.80 1.77
CA ALA A 198 -13.27 -3.84 0.84
C ALA A 198 -12.24 -2.83 0.33
N LEU A 199 -11.42 -2.28 1.22
CA LEU A 199 -10.40 -1.29 0.84
C LEU A 199 -9.25 -1.90 0.03
N PHE A 200 -8.82 -3.12 0.36
CA PHE A 200 -7.89 -3.86 -0.49
C PHE A 200 -8.50 -4.26 -1.84
N SER A 201 -9.80 -4.54 -1.91
CA SER A 201 -10.47 -4.81 -3.19
C SER A 201 -10.50 -3.57 -4.08
N VAL A 202 -10.84 -2.41 -3.51
CA VAL A 202 -10.75 -1.12 -4.21
C VAL A 202 -9.34 -0.89 -4.74
N TYR A 203 -8.33 -1.23 -3.94
CA TYR A 203 -6.94 -1.02 -4.30
C TYR A 203 -6.40 -2.02 -5.34
N TYR A 204 -6.60 -3.32 -5.16
CA TYR A 204 -5.98 -4.35 -5.99
C TYR A 204 -6.81 -4.76 -7.20
N VAL A 205 -8.15 -4.61 -7.14
CA VAL A 205 -9.06 -5.10 -8.19
C VAL A 205 -9.45 -4.00 -9.17
N ILE A 206 -9.78 -2.78 -8.71
CA ILE A 206 -10.22 -1.69 -9.59
C ILE A 206 -9.15 -1.27 -10.63
N PRO A 207 -7.84 -1.25 -10.33
CA PRO A 207 -6.83 -0.92 -11.33
C PRO A 207 -6.74 -1.92 -12.48
N LEU A 208 -7.29 -3.14 -12.33
CA LEU A 208 -7.42 -4.09 -13.45
C LEU A 208 -8.39 -3.58 -14.53
N PHE A 209 -9.30 -2.66 -14.17
CA PHE A 209 -10.31 -2.11 -15.07
C PHE A 209 -9.98 -0.67 -15.49
N SER A 210 -9.59 0.20 -14.55
CA SER A 210 -9.16 1.58 -14.84
C SER A 210 -8.46 2.24 -13.64
N TYR A 211 -7.21 2.67 -13.83
CA TYR A 211 -6.47 3.43 -12.80
C TYR A 211 -7.04 4.84 -12.56
N THR A 212 -7.68 5.44 -13.57
CA THR A 212 -8.34 6.76 -13.48
C THR A 212 -9.57 6.72 -12.58
N VAL A 213 -10.38 5.66 -12.69
CA VAL A 213 -11.54 5.43 -11.81
C VAL A 213 -11.08 5.13 -10.39
N CYS A 214 -10.00 4.35 -10.24
CA CYS A 214 -9.39 4.10 -8.94
C CYS A 214 -8.94 5.41 -8.27
N ASN A 215 -8.24 6.29 -9.00
CA ASN A 215 -7.84 7.63 -8.53
C ASN A 215 -9.02 8.47 -8.00
N ALA A 216 -10.18 8.45 -8.69
CA ALA A 216 -11.34 9.23 -8.27
C ALA A 216 -11.97 8.69 -6.96
N VAL A 217 -12.07 7.37 -6.82
CA VAL A 217 -12.57 6.71 -5.60
C VAL A 217 -11.62 6.95 -4.43
N ILE A 218 -10.31 6.83 -4.69
CA ILE A 218 -9.21 7.11 -3.76
C ILE A 218 -9.26 8.56 -3.26
N PHE A 219 -9.38 9.52 -4.18
CA PHE A 219 -9.43 10.94 -3.84
C PHE A 219 -10.67 11.25 -3.00
N MET A 220 -11.83 10.67 -3.34
CA MET A 220 -13.03 10.79 -2.51
C MET A 220 -12.83 10.24 -1.10
N LEU A 221 -12.24 9.05 -0.94
CA LEU A 221 -12.00 8.45 0.39
C LEU A 221 -11.06 9.31 1.25
N VAL A 222 -9.98 9.84 0.66
CA VAL A 222 -9.06 10.75 1.35
C VAL A 222 -9.76 12.06 1.74
N CYS A 223 -10.56 12.65 0.84
CA CYS A 223 -11.34 13.85 1.14
C CYS A 223 -12.35 13.60 2.27
N VAL A 224 -13.09 12.48 2.24
CA VAL A 224 -14.04 12.11 3.30
C VAL A 224 -13.33 11.93 4.63
N TYR A 225 -12.18 11.26 4.67
CA TYR A 225 -11.38 11.11 5.89
C TYR A 225 -10.88 12.46 6.43
N LEU A 226 -10.35 13.32 5.57
CA LEU A 226 -9.90 14.67 5.97
C LEU A 226 -11.05 15.52 6.52
N VAL A 227 -12.23 15.45 5.90
CA VAL A 227 -13.45 16.12 6.39
C VAL A 227 -13.87 15.55 7.75
N PHE A 228 -13.88 14.22 7.91
CA PHE A 228 -14.20 13.57 9.18
C PHE A 228 -13.23 13.98 10.30
N MET A 229 -11.92 13.96 10.03
CA MET A 229 -10.88 14.39 10.98
C MET A 229 -10.99 15.87 11.33
N TYR A 230 -11.27 16.72 10.35
CA TYR A 230 -11.51 18.15 10.59
C TYR A 230 -12.72 18.37 11.49
N GLN A 231 -13.83 17.67 11.25
CA GLN A 231 -15.02 17.75 12.11
C GLN A 231 -14.74 17.27 13.54
N ARG A 232 -14.02 16.15 13.70
CA ARG A 232 -13.65 15.62 15.03
C ARG A 232 -12.80 16.63 15.83
N LYS A 233 -11.85 17.29 15.17
CA LYS A 233 -11.05 18.37 15.77
C LYS A 233 -11.90 19.57 16.17
N LYS A 234 -12.84 19.98 15.32
CA LYS A 234 -13.76 21.10 15.59
C LYS A 234 -14.68 20.81 16.78
N ILE A 235 -15.15 19.57 16.92
CA ILE A 235 -15.94 19.10 18.06
C ILE A 235 -15.11 19.12 19.34
N ALA A 236 -13.85 18.64 19.31
CA ALA A 236 -12.96 18.67 20.47
C ALA A 236 -12.61 20.09 20.92
N ILE A 237 -12.36 21.02 19.98
CA ILE A 237 -12.10 22.43 20.28
C ILE A 237 -13.34 23.09 20.89
N LYS A 238 -14.54 22.82 20.36
CA LYS A 238 -15.79 23.30 20.98
C LYS A 238 -15.93 22.74 22.40
N LYS A 239 -15.69 21.45 22.61
CA LYS A 239 -15.85 20.82 23.94
C LYS A 239 -14.91 21.42 24.99
N ASN A 240 -13.70 21.82 24.61
CA ASN A 240 -12.74 22.50 25.49
C ASN A 240 -12.98 24.00 25.66
N ALA A 241 -13.82 24.63 24.82
CA ALA A 241 -14.22 26.02 24.97
C ALA A 241 -15.44 26.20 25.90
N TYR A 242 -16.09 25.10 26.30
CA TYR A 242 -17.21 25.06 27.25
C TYR A 242 -16.82 24.44 28.60
N LEU A 243 -15.51 24.24 28.85
CA LEU A 243 -14.91 23.89 30.14
C LEU A 243 -14.08 25.08 30.61
#